data_AF-A0A257SNE5-F1
#
_entry.id   AF-A0A257SNE5-F1
#
_cell.length_a   1.000
_cell.length_b   1.000
_cell.length_c   1.000
_cell.angle_alpha   90.00
_cell.angle_beta   90.00
_cell.angle_gamma   90.00
#
_symmetry.space_group_name_H-M   'P 1'
#
loop_
_entity.id
_entity.type
_entity.pdbx_description
1 polymer ?
#
loop_
_entity_poly.entity_id
_entity_poly.type
_entity_poly.pdbx_seq_one_letter_code
_entity_poly.pdbx_strand_id
1 'polypeptide(L)'
;MSYFDDGAPTSEGFKLRIKFRPDIGEVRDAPALGFVVAVRFVRAMVLWIVLYFVDRAYQESYVQRVLVDGGGDGDGDGGGGQQGQPPPRLWTLPLMALSLEVAILAMLSAVLFMLNARFKSPSNAFVIDGKLLRRLLLDYAATTAVILLLGSAFASVAQDDTLFRYREDGLRGIRAYSTMFLLVAFAVLGLSPSA
;
A
#
# COMPACT_ATOMS: atom_id res chain seq x y z
N MET A 1 -72.67 -30.46 -0.33
CA MET A 1 -72.30 -30.65 1.09
C MET A 1 -70.85 -31.08 1.10
N SER A 2 -69.95 -30.19 1.54
CA SER A 2 -68.58 -30.48 2.02
C SER A 2 -67.56 -31.00 0.97
N TYR A 3 -66.29 -30.62 0.92
CA TYR A 3 -65.43 -29.78 1.76
C TYR A 3 -64.38 -29.15 0.84
N PHE A 4 -63.98 -27.93 1.18
CA PHE A 4 -62.76 -27.28 0.69
C PHE A 4 -61.55 -28.20 0.87
N ASP A 5 -60.68 -28.26 -0.15
CA ASP A 5 -59.28 -28.60 0.06
C ASP A 5 -58.45 -27.43 -0.45
N ASP A 6 -58.26 -26.46 0.46
CA ASP A 6 -57.37 -25.33 0.30
C ASP A 6 -55.94 -25.86 0.34
N GLY A 7 -55.39 -26.17 -0.85
CA GLY A 7 -54.00 -26.50 -1.04
C GLY A 7 -53.11 -25.41 -0.46
N ALA A 8 -52.49 -25.70 0.69
CA ALA A 8 -51.59 -24.81 1.38
C ALA A 8 -50.44 -24.37 0.45
N PRO A 9 -50.09 -23.06 0.40
CA PRO A 9 -48.89 -22.62 -0.29
C PRO A 9 -47.70 -23.20 0.46
N THR A 10 -47.08 -24.23 -0.13
CA THR A 10 -45.83 -24.77 0.38
C THR A 10 -44.82 -23.64 0.39
N SER A 11 -44.26 -23.42 1.57
CA SER A 11 -43.16 -22.49 1.82
C SER A 11 -41.97 -22.95 0.98
N GLU A 12 -41.94 -22.58 -0.30
CA GLU A 12 -40.72 -22.60 -1.09
C GLU A 12 -39.77 -21.61 -0.42
N GLY A 13 -39.00 -22.15 0.53
CA GLY A 13 -37.94 -21.46 1.22
C GLY A 13 -37.06 -20.82 0.17
N PHE A 14 -37.11 -19.49 0.13
CA PHE A 14 -36.26 -18.62 -0.65
C PHE A 14 -34.82 -18.85 -0.17
N LYS A 15 -34.20 -19.94 -0.63
CA LYS A 15 -32.78 -20.24 -0.48
C LYS A 15 -32.06 -19.24 -1.38
N LEU A 16 -31.86 -18.03 -0.84
CA LEU A 16 -30.82 -17.10 -1.25
C LEU A 16 -29.48 -17.82 -1.10
N ARG A 17 -29.14 -18.67 -2.09
CA ARG A 17 -27.77 -19.08 -2.35
C ARG A 17 -27.06 -17.84 -2.87
N ILE A 18 -26.64 -16.98 -1.95
CA ILE A 18 -25.60 -15.99 -2.20
C ILE A 18 -24.34 -16.80 -2.46
N LYS A 19 -24.18 -17.26 -3.71
CA LYS A 19 -23.01 -17.98 -4.19
C LYS A 19 -21.94 -16.93 -4.50
N PHE A 20 -21.49 -16.19 -3.48
CA PHE A 20 -20.25 -15.41 -3.53
C PHE A 20 -19.08 -16.40 -3.45
N ARG A 21 -18.92 -17.24 -4.48
CA ARG A 21 -17.59 -17.70 -4.83
C ARG A 21 -17.15 -16.77 -5.95
N PRO A 22 -16.36 -15.71 -5.66
CA PRO A 22 -15.63 -15.09 -6.74
C PRO A 22 -14.77 -16.22 -7.33
N ASP A 23 -15.16 -16.69 -8.51
CA ASP A 23 -14.41 -17.65 -9.29
C ASP A 23 -13.21 -16.86 -9.85
N ILE A 24 -12.26 -16.57 -8.96
CA ILE A 24 -10.99 -15.95 -9.30
C ILE A 24 -10.21 -17.09 -9.97
N GLY A 25 -10.49 -17.32 -11.25
CA GLY A 25 -9.94 -18.43 -12.00
C GLY A 25 -8.44 -18.55 -11.80
N GLU A 26 -7.97 -19.76 -11.52
CA GLU A 26 -6.55 -20.07 -11.47
C GLU A 26 -5.89 -19.61 -12.76
N VAL A 27 -4.85 -18.79 -12.65
CA VAL A 27 -4.06 -18.35 -13.80
C VAL A 27 -3.10 -19.50 -14.11
N ARG A 28 -3.58 -20.50 -14.86
CA ARG A 28 -2.77 -21.68 -15.23
C ARG A 28 -1.81 -21.42 -16.38
N ASP A 29 -1.95 -20.28 -17.05
CA ASP A 29 -1.15 -19.95 -18.23
C ASP A 29 0.19 -19.35 -17.82
N ALA A 30 1.28 -20.04 -18.18
CA ALA A 30 2.66 -19.58 -17.98
C ALA A 30 2.92 -18.11 -18.37
N PRO A 31 2.43 -17.57 -19.51
CA PRO A 31 2.64 -16.16 -19.85
C PRO A 31 1.95 -15.19 -18.88
N ALA A 32 0.77 -15.54 -18.36
CA ALA A 32 0.07 -14.70 -17.42
C ALA A 32 0.75 -14.70 -16.03
N LEU A 33 1.30 -15.84 -15.61
CA LEU A 33 2.13 -15.91 -14.41
C LEU A 33 3.41 -15.07 -14.54
N GLY A 34 4.08 -15.15 -15.69
CA GLY A 34 5.24 -14.30 -15.99
C GLY A 34 4.91 -12.80 -15.94
N PHE A 35 3.74 -12.41 -16.46
CA PHE A 35 3.25 -11.04 -16.39
C PHE A 35 3.00 -10.58 -14.94
N VAL A 36 2.36 -11.41 -14.10
CA VAL A 36 2.14 -11.10 -12.68
C VAL A 36 3.46 -10.86 -11.94
N VAL A 37 4.44 -11.73 -12.16
CA VAL A 37 5.79 -11.59 -11.57
C VAL A 37 6.46 -10.29 -12.03
N ALA A 38 6.38 -9.98 -13.32
CA ALA A 38 6.93 -8.73 -13.88
C ALA A 38 6.28 -7.49 -13.24
N VAL A 39 4.95 -7.47 -13.09
CA VAL A 39 4.23 -6.36 -12.43
C VAL A 39 4.68 -6.18 -10.99
N ARG A 40 4.88 -7.27 -10.24
CA ARG A 40 5.38 -7.20 -8.85
C ARG A 40 6.80 -6.66 -8.77
N PHE A 41 7.67 -7.06 -9.69
CA PHE A 41 9.02 -6.54 -9.77
C PHE A 41 9.03 -5.04 -10.09
N VAL A 42 8.25 -4.62 -11.09
CA VAL A 42 8.08 -3.19 -11.43
C VAL A 42 7.58 -2.41 -10.22
N ARG A 43 6.61 -2.96 -9.49
CA ARG A 43 6.10 -2.34 -8.27
C ARG A 43 7.18 -2.19 -7.19
N ALA A 44 7.95 -3.24 -6.93
CA ALA A 44 9.04 -3.18 -5.95
C ALA A 44 10.06 -2.09 -6.32
N MET A 45 10.40 -1.97 -7.61
CA MET A 45 11.27 -0.91 -8.13
C MET A 45 10.68 0.48 -7.99
N VAL A 46 9.41 0.67 -8.33
CA VAL A 46 8.71 1.96 -8.16
C VAL A 46 8.71 2.37 -6.69
N LEU A 47 8.34 1.46 -5.79
CA LEU A 47 8.32 1.75 -4.36
C LEU A 47 9.71 2.10 -3.82
N TRP A 48 10.76 1.39 -4.26
CA TRP A 48 12.14 1.71 -3.89
C TRP A 48 12.56 3.12 -4.33
N ILE A 49 12.27 3.49 -5.57
CA ILE A 49 12.58 4.83 -6.12
C ILE A 49 11.80 5.91 -5.36
N VAL A 50 10.50 5.71 -5.15
CA VAL A 50 9.65 6.65 -4.43
C VAL A 50 10.14 6.83 -3.00
N LEU A 51 10.44 5.74 -2.31
CA LEU A 51 10.94 5.79 -0.94
C LEU A 51 12.28 6.52 -0.85
N TYR A 52 13.17 6.36 -1.84
CA TYR A 52 14.42 7.12 -1.91
C TYR A 52 14.18 8.64 -1.94
N PHE A 53 13.24 9.12 -2.77
CA PHE A 53 12.92 10.54 -2.82
C PHE A 53 12.21 11.04 -1.56
N VAL A 54 11.26 10.26 -1.04
CA VAL A 54 10.54 10.61 0.19
C VAL A 54 11.47 10.66 1.39
N ASP A 55 12.38 9.69 1.54
CA ASP A 55 13.39 9.65 2.60
C ASP A 55 14.28 10.90 2.58
N ARG A 56 14.75 11.32 1.40
CA ARG A 56 15.54 12.54 1.23
C ARG A 56 14.78 13.80 1.63
N ALA A 57 13.57 13.98 1.09
CA ALA A 57 12.73 15.12 1.43
C ALA A 57 12.36 15.16 2.92
N TYR A 58 12.14 13.98 3.52
CA TYR A 58 11.82 13.85 4.93
C TYR A 58 13.00 14.20 5.83
N GLN A 59 14.22 13.75 5.50
CA GLN A 59 15.44 14.12 6.23
C GLN A 59 15.70 15.63 6.15
N GLU A 60 15.53 16.25 4.98
CA GLU A 60 15.64 17.70 4.82
C GLU A 60 14.63 18.44 5.70
N SER A 61 13.36 18.01 5.70
CA SER A 61 12.33 18.59 6.55
C SER A 61 12.62 18.42 8.05
N TYR A 62 13.18 17.28 8.45
CA TYR A 62 13.60 17.02 9.82
C TYR A 62 14.73 17.95 10.25
N VAL A 63 15.78 18.08 9.45
CA VAL A 63 16.93 18.96 9.73
C VAL A 63 16.46 20.41 9.87
N GLN A 64 15.62 20.88 8.96
CA GLN A 64 15.08 22.24 9.02
C GLN A 64 14.33 22.48 10.34
N ARG A 65 13.43 21.58 10.74
CA ARG A 65 12.59 21.78 11.94
C ARG A 65 13.34 21.63 13.26
N VAL A 66 14.26 20.66 13.34
CA VAL A 66 14.90 20.27 14.61
C VAL A 66 16.22 21.00 14.81
N LEU A 67 17.04 21.12 13.76
CA LEU A 67 18.40 21.67 13.87
C LEU A 67 18.47 23.14 13.50
N VAL A 68 17.69 23.61 12.53
CA VAL A 68 17.71 25.02 12.08
C VAL A 68 16.69 25.84 12.87
N ASP A 69 15.42 25.49 12.80
CA ASP A 69 14.33 26.22 13.45
C ASP A 69 14.23 25.89 14.96
N GLY A 70 14.76 24.74 15.37
CA GLY A 70 14.76 24.26 16.75
C GLY A 70 16.10 24.39 17.48
N GLY A 71 17.19 24.66 16.76
CA GLY A 71 18.55 24.81 17.27
C GLY A 71 18.96 26.26 17.50
N GLY A 72 18.00 27.15 17.73
CA GLY A 72 18.28 28.52 18.15
C GLY A 72 18.98 28.53 19.51
N ASP A 73 20.32 28.55 19.47
CA ASP A 73 21.17 28.82 20.61
C ASP A 73 20.70 30.10 21.29
N GLY A 74 20.18 29.89 22.51
CA GLY A 74 19.92 30.94 23.47
C GLY A 74 21.24 31.48 24.02
N ASP A 75 21.94 32.27 23.21
CA ASP A 75 22.91 33.23 23.72
C ASP A 75 22.22 34.58 23.83
N GLY A 76 21.73 34.90 25.04
CA GLY A 76 21.31 36.24 25.40
C GLY A 76 20.00 36.31 26.17
N ASP A 77 20.07 35.99 27.46
CA ASP A 77 19.48 36.79 28.53
C ASP A 77 18.07 37.35 28.26
N GLY A 78 17.02 36.55 28.50
CA GLY A 78 15.64 37.09 28.46
C GLY A 78 14.49 36.10 28.26
N GLY A 79 14.34 35.10 29.14
CA GLY A 79 13.02 34.68 29.65
C GLY A 79 11.92 34.14 28.72
N GLY A 80 12.19 33.72 27.47
CA GLY A 80 11.16 33.16 26.58
C GLY A 80 11.64 31.91 25.84
N GLY A 81 11.48 30.73 26.44
CA GLY A 81 11.88 29.46 25.85
C GLY A 81 11.15 29.18 24.53
N GLN A 82 11.81 29.44 23.39
CA GLN A 82 11.36 28.95 22.10
C GLN A 82 11.51 27.42 22.11
N GLN A 83 10.41 26.73 22.39
CA GLN A 83 10.31 25.29 22.17
C GLN A 83 10.44 25.07 20.66
N GLY A 84 11.60 24.57 20.23
CA GLY A 84 11.84 24.18 18.84
C GLY A 84 10.69 23.33 18.28
N GLN A 85 10.41 23.49 16.99
CA GLN A 85 9.26 22.82 16.37
C GLN A 85 9.31 21.30 16.59
N PRO A 86 8.17 20.65 16.82
CA PRO A 86 8.13 19.21 16.99
C PRO A 86 8.60 18.53 15.70
N PRO A 87 9.41 17.45 15.81
CA PRO A 87 9.88 16.73 14.63
C PRO A 87 8.69 16.13 13.87
N PRO A 88 8.83 15.95 12.54
CA PRO A 88 7.79 15.30 11.76
C PRO A 88 7.55 13.87 12.29
N ARG A 89 6.30 13.42 12.30
CA ARG A 89 5.93 12.09 12.79
C ARG A 89 6.39 11.00 11.81
N LEU A 90 6.98 9.92 12.29
CA LEU A 90 7.58 8.87 11.44
C LEU A 90 6.56 8.18 10.53
N TRP A 91 5.32 8.03 10.99
CA TRP A 91 4.25 7.37 10.21
C TRP A 91 3.82 8.16 8.96
N THR A 92 4.20 9.43 8.82
CA THR A 92 3.90 10.18 7.59
C THR A 92 4.80 9.75 6.42
N LEU A 93 5.99 9.19 6.71
CA LEU A 93 6.92 8.67 5.69
C LEU A 93 6.31 7.53 4.84
N PRO A 94 5.80 6.41 5.42
CA PRO A 94 5.18 5.35 4.63
C PRO A 94 3.92 5.85 3.90
N LEU A 95 3.18 6.81 4.47
CA LEU A 95 1.99 7.38 3.85
C LEU A 95 2.33 8.22 2.62
N MET A 96 3.39 9.03 2.68
CA MET A 96 3.90 9.78 1.52
C MET A 96 4.43 8.84 0.44
N ALA A 97 5.19 7.82 0.83
CA ALA A 97 5.74 6.85 -0.12
C ALA A 97 4.63 6.06 -0.84
N LEU A 98 3.66 5.52 -0.09
CA LEU A 98 2.57 4.75 -0.68
C LEU A 98 1.61 5.61 -1.50
N SER A 99 1.38 6.87 -1.13
CA SER A 99 0.50 7.74 -1.93
C SER A 99 1.11 8.07 -3.31
N LEU A 100 2.42 8.31 -3.37
CA LEU A 100 3.15 8.48 -4.62
C LEU A 100 3.21 7.17 -5.44
N GLU A 101 3.46 6.03 -4.80
CA GLU A 101 3.41 4.71 -5.45
C GLU A 101 2.03 4.44 -6.07
N VAL A 102 0.95 4.68 -5.32
CA VAL A 102 -0.43 4.54 -5.78
C VAL A 102 -0.71 5.45 -6.98
N ALA A 103 -0.22 6.69 -6.98
CA ALA A 103 -0.39 7.59 -8.12
C ALA A 103 0.31 7.06 -9.39
N ILE A 104 1.55 6.59 -9.26
CA ILE A 104 2.31 6.00 -10.38
C ILE A 104 1.63 4.72 -10.88
N LEU A 105 1.16 3.86 -9.99
CA LEU A 105 0.52 2.60 -10.37
C LEU A 105 -0.90 2.78 -10.90
N ALA A 106 -1.62 3.80 -10.46
CA ALA A 106 -2.89 4.19 -11.06
C ALA A 106 -2.68 4.61 -12.53
N MET A 107 -1.63 5.39 -12.81
CA MET A 107 -1.25 5.76 -14.17
C MET A 107 -0.89 4.53 -15.02
N LEU A 108 -0.06 3.62 -14.50
CA LEU A 108 0.29 2.37 -15.20
C LEU A 108 -0.93 1.48 -15.44
N SER A 109 -1.82 1.38 -14.46
CA SER A 109 -3.07 0.63 -14.58
C SER A 109 -3.98 1.21 -15.64
N ALA A 110 -4.07 2.55 -15.75
CA ALA A 110 -4.83 3.22 -16.80
C ALA A 110 -4.28 2.90 -18.19
N VAL A 111 -2.96 2.86 -18.36
CA VAL A 111 -2.31 2.43 -19.62
C VAL A 111 -2.67 0.99 -19.96
N LEU A 112 -2.57 0.07 -19.00
CA LEU A 112 -2.97 -1.34 -19.21
C LEU A 112 -4.45 -1.48 -19.58
N PHE A 113 -5.32 -0.68 -18.96
CA PHE A 113 -6.74 -0.66 -19.27
C PHE A 113 -7.01 -0.17 -20.70
N MET A 114 -6.30 0.89 -21.12
CA MET A 114 -6.38 1.43 -22.47
C MET A 114 -5.88 0.41 -23.52
N LEU A 115 -4.78 -0.29 -23.24
CA LEU A 115 -4.27 -1.35 -24.10
C LEU A 115 -5.27 -2.51 -24.23
N ASN A 116 -5.83 -2.98 -23.11
CA ASN A 116 -6.87 -4.01 -23.12
C ASN A 116 -8.10 -3.57 -23.94
N ALA A 117 -8.57 -2.34 -23.76
CA ALA A 117 -9.70 -1.81 -24.53
C ALA A 117 -9.40 -1.73 -26.04
N ARG A 118 -8.17 -1.39 -26.42
CA ARG A 118 -7.77 -1.25 -27.82
C ARG A 118 -7.57 -2.58 -28.54
N PHE A 119 -7.02 -3.59 -27.86
CA PHE A 119 -6.67 -4.89 -28.43
C PHE A 119 -7.68 -6.00 -28.12
N LYS A 120 -8.89 -5.62 -27.70
CA LYS A 120 -9.96 -6.56 -27.39
C LYS A 120 -10.43 -7.28 -28.65
N SER A 121 -9.84 -8.45 -28.91
CA SER A 121 -10.26 -9.35 -30.00
C SER A 121 -11.42 -10.24 -29.55
N PRO A 122 -12.41 -10.53 -30.41
CA PRO A 122 -13.47 -11.51 -30.12
C PRO A 122 -12.93 -12.93 -29.84
N SER A 123 -11.69 -13.24 -30.24
CA SER A 123 -11.03 -14.51 -29.91
C SER A 123 -10.38 -14.57 -28.52
N ASN A 124 -10.38 -13.46 -27.76
CA ASN A 124 -9.82 -13.35 -26.41
C ASN A 124 -8.38 -13.88 -26.22
N ALA A 125 -7.57 -13.88 -27.29
CA ALA A 125 -6.19 -14.38 -27.28
C ALA A 125 -5.18 -13.43 -26.60
N PHE A 126 -5.65 -12.32 -26.00
CA PHE A 126 -4.77 -11.35 -25.35
C PHE A 126 -4.50 -11.78 -23.91
N VAL A 127 -3.22 -11.78 -23.51
CA VAL A 127 -2.78 -12.25 -22.18
C VAL A 127 -3.41 -11.44 -21.03
N ILE A 128 -3.82 -10.20 -21.31
CA ILE A 128 -4.39 -9.27 -20.33
C ILE A 128 -5.92 -9.26 -20.44
N ASP A 129 -6.59 -10.19 -19.74
CA ASP A 129 -8.04 -10.18 -19.58
C ASP A 129 -8.48 -9.30 -18.39
N GLY A 130 -9.72 -8.82 -18.40
CA GLY A 130 -10.32 -8.04 -17.31
C GLY A 130 -10.32 -8.79 -15.97
N LYS A 131 -10.42 -10.13 -15.97
CA LYS A 131 -10.27 -10.94 -14.75
C LYS A 131 -8.87 -10.84 -14.15
N LEU A 132 -7.83 -10.89 -14.98
CA LEU A 132 -6.44 -10.73 -14.56
C LEU A 132 -6.20 -9.32 -14.01
N LEU A 133 -6.69 -8.28 -14.69
CA LEU A 133 -6.58 -6.89 -14.21
C LEU A 133 -7.27 -6.68 -12.87
N ARG A 134 -8.51 -7.19 -12.70
CA ARG A 134 -9.22 -7.10 -11.42
C ARG A 134 -8.47 -7.82 -10.31
N ARG A 135 -7.90 -8.99 -10.60
CA ARG A 135 -7.11 -9.77 -9.64
C ARG A 135 -5.83 -9.02 -9.25
N LEU A 136 -5.12 -8.43 -10.22
CA LEU A 136 -3.93 -7.60 -9.97
C LEU A 136 -4.26 -6.40 -9.08
N LEU A 137 -5.38 -5.72 -9.33
CA LEU A 137 -5.82 -4.59 -8.49
C LEU A 137 -6.16 -5.01 -7.06
N LEU A 138 -6.78 -6.20 -6.88
CA LEU A 138 -7.07 -6.73 -5.54
C LEU A 138 -5.80 -7.15 -4.80
N ASP A 139 -4.89 -7.86 -5.47
CA ASP A 139 -3.57 -8.22 -4.90
C ASP A 139 -2.79 -6.95 -4.53
N TYR A 140 -2.82 -5.96 -5.41
CA TYR A 140 -2.22 -4.64 -5.18
C TYR A 140 -2.77 -3.99 -3.91
N ALA A 141 -4.10 -3.84 -3.81
CA ALA A 141 -4.74 -3.23 -2.66
C ALA A 141 -4.45 -4.00 -1.35
N ALA A 142 -4.50 -5.34 -1.39
CA ALA A 142 -4.24 -6.17 -0.23
C ALA A 142 -2.81 -6.01 0.29
N THR A 143 -1.83 -6.14 -0.60
CA THR A 143 -0.40 -5.98 -0.25
C THR A 143 -0.05 -4.54 0.15
N THR A 144 -0.65 -3.52 -0.47
CA THR A 144 -0.49 -2.11 -0.03
C THR A 144 -1.03 -1.92 1.39
N ALA A 145 -2.20 -2.48 1.70
CA ALA A 145 -2.77 -2.40 3.04
C ALA A 145 -1.86 -3.07 4.09
N VAL A 146 -1.31 -4.24 3.77
CA VAL A 146 -0.36 -4.94 4.66
C VAL A 146 0.93 -4.12 4.87
N ILE A 147 1.51 -3.57 3.80
CA ILE A 147 2.71 -2.72 3.88
C ILE A 147 2.44 -1.47 4.71
N LEU A 148 1.28 -0.82 4.52
CA LEU A 148 0.88 0.35 5.30
C LEU A 148 0.72 0.03 6.78
N LEU A 149 0.04 -1.08 7.11
CA LEU A 149 -0.18 -1.50 8.49
C LEU A 149 1.13 -1.83 9.20
N LEU A 150 1.99 -2.64 8.57
CA LEU A 150 3.28 -3.02 9.14
C LEU A 150 4.22 -1.81 9.23
N GLY A 151 4.30 -0.99 8.18
CA GLY A 151 5.07 0.24 8.18
C GLY A 151 4.65 1.19 9.29
N SER A 152 3.34 1.41 9.44
CA SER A 152 2.82 2.27 10.51
C SER A 152 3.12 1.71 11.91
N ALA A 153 3.00 0.39 12.09
CA ALA A 153 3.34 -0.25 13.36
C ALA A 153 4.82 -0.10 13.71
N PHE A 154 5.72 -0.32 12.74
CA PHE A 154 7.16 -0.09 12.94
C PHE A 154 7.49 1.38 13.19
N ALA A 155 6.79 2.30 12.52
CA ALA A 155 6.96 3.73 12.74
C ALA A 155 6.57 4.14 14.16
N SER A 156 5.45 3.62 14.67
CA SER A 156 5.01 3.86 16.06
C SER A 156 6.04 3.36 17.06
N VAL A 157 6.53 2.12 16.90
CA VAL A 157 7.55 1.54 17.79
C VAL A 157 8.88 2.30 17.70
N ALA A 158 9.29 2.73 16.51
CA ALA A 158 10.52 3.48 16.31
C ALA A 158 10.43 4.92 16.85
N GLN A 159 9.22 5.47 16.95
CA GLN A 159 8.98 6.81 17.48
C GLN A 159 8.86 6.83 19.01
N ASP A 160 8.60 5.69 19.66
CA ASP A 160 8.56 5.61 21.12
C ASP A 160 9.98 5.77 21.72
N ASP A 161 10.11 6.73 22.65
CA ASP A 161 11.37 7.18 23.28
C ASP A 161 12.14 6.08 24.06
N THR A 162 11.57 4.88 24.18
CA THR A 162 12.19 3.77 24.91
C THR A 162 13.40 3.16 24.20
N LEU A 163 13.45 3.24 22.86
CA LEU A 163 14.50 2.62 22.05
C LEU A 163 15.35 3.64 21.28
N PHE A 164 14.80 4.81 20.97
CA PHE A 164 15.49 5.80 20.16
C PHE A 164 15.06 7.21 20.57
N ARG A 165 16.03 8.07 20.92
CA ARG A 165 15.76 9.49 21.14
C ARG A 165 15.59 10.15 19.78
N TYR A 166 14.37 10.12 19.24
CA TYR A 166 14.08 10.61 17.89
C TYR A 166 14.43 12.09 17.69
N ARG A 167 14.53 12.87 18.77
CA ARG A 167 14.95 14.27 18.74
C ARG A 167 16.47 14.46 18.62
N GLU A 168 17.27 13.51 19.12
CA GLU A 168 18.73 13.58 19.15
C GLU A 168 19.34 12.77 17.99
N ASP A 169 18.84 11.55 17.76
CA ASP A 169 19.35 10.62 16.75
C ASP A 169 18.44 10.50 15.51
N GLY A 170 17.44 11.37 15.35
CA GLY A 170 16.34 11.17 14.40
C GLY A 170 16.76 10.88 12.96
N LEU A 171 17.86 11.46 12.46
CA LEU A 171 18.39 11.14 11.13
C LEU A 171 18.79 9.67 10.96
N ARG A 172 19.39 9.07 11.99
CA ARG A 172 19.75 7.64 11.98
C ARG A 172 18.49 6.78 12.07
N GLY A 173 17.53 7.20 12.90
CA GLY A 173 16.23 6.55 13.04
C GLY A 173 15.43 6.53 11.74
N ILE A 174 15.38 7.66 11.03
CA ILE A 174 14.72 7.80 9.72
C ILE A 174 15.33 6.82 8.71
N ARG A 175 16.66 6.79 8.57
CA ARG A 175 17.32 5.87 7.61
C ARG A 175 17.10 4.39 7.95
N ALA A 176 17.18 4.04 9.23
CA ALA A 176 16.94 2.69 9.69
C ALA A 176 15.49 2.27 9.39
N TYR A 177 14.54 3.14 9.72
CA TYR A 177 13.12 2.93 9.45
C TYR A 177 12.82 2.81 7.94
N SER A 178 13.36 3.69 7.09
CA SER A 178 13.24 3.61 5.63
C SER A 178 13.76 2.27 5.09
N THR A 179 14.90 1.80 5.62
CA THR A 179 15.47 0.50 5.23
C THR A 179 14.56 -0.67 5.67
N MET A 180 14.07 -0.65 6.91
CA MET A 180 13.14 -1.67 7.41
C MET A 180 11.84 -1.69 6.61
N PHE A 181 11.28 -0.52 6.31
CA PHE A 181 10.07 -0.39 5.50
C PHE A 181 10.25 -1.00 4.11
N LEU A 182 11.39 -0.75 3.45
CA LEU A 182 11.71 -1.35 2.16
C LEU A 182 11.81 -2.88 2.23
N LEU A 183 12.49 -3.42 3.25
CA LEU A 183 12.63 -4.86 3.44
C LEU A 183 11.28 -5.55 3.69
N VAL A 184 10.42 -4.92 4.50
CA VAL A 184 9.04 -5.39 4.72
C VAL A 184 8.25 -5.38 3.42
N ALA A 185 8.36 -4.32 2.63
CA ALA A 185 7.68 -4.24 1.35
C ALA A 185 8.16 -5.33 0.38
N PHE A 186 9.46 -5.57 0.27
CA PHE A 186 10.00 -6.66 -0.55
C PHE A 186 9.56 -8.04 -0.06
N ALA A 187 9.52 -8.27 1.26
CA ALA A 187 9.02 -9.51 1.82
C ALA A 187 7.54 -9.73 1.49
N VAL A 188 6.68 -8.71 1.68
CA VAL A 188 5.25 -8.80 1.39
C VAL A 188 5.00 -9.03 -0.11
N LEU A 189 5.72 -8.31 -0.98
CA LEU A 189 5.59 -8.47 -2.43
C LEU A 189 6.11 -9.83 -2.93
N GLY A 190 7.19 -10.33 -2.33
CA GLY A 190 7.80 -11.62 -2.68
C GLY A 190 7.01 -12.83 -2.15
N LEU A 191 6.35 -12.69 -1.01
CA LEU A 191 5.53 -13.74 -0.39
C LEU A 191 4.08 -13.76 -0.90
N SER A 192 3.62 -12.74 -1.62
CA SER A 192 2.28 -12.75 -2.18
C SER A 192 2.14 -13.93 -3.17
N PRO A 193 1.16 -14.82 -3.00
CA PRO A 193 1.03 -16.02 -3.83
C PRO A 193 0.76 -15.64 -5.30
N SER A 194 1.57 -16.19 -6.21
CA SER A 194 1.37 -16.14 -7.66
C SER A 194 0.42 -17.28 -8.05
N ALA A 195 -0.88 -17.10 -7.84
CA ALA A 195 -1.89 -18.11 -8.20
C ALA A 195 -2.62 -17.75 -9.49
#